data_AF-A0A2P4YQB8-F1
#
_entry.id   AF-A0A2P4YQB8-F1
#
_cell.length_a   1.000
_cell.length_b   1.000
_cell.length_c   1.000
_cell.angle_alpha   90.00
_cell.angle_beta   90.00
_cell.angle_gamma   90.00
#
_symmetry.space_group_name_H-M   'P 1'
#
loop_
_entity.id
_entity.type
_entity.pdbx_description
1 polymer ?
#
loop_
_entity_poly.entity_id
_entity_poly.type
_entity_poly.pdbx_seq_one_letter_code
_entity_poly.pdbx_strand_id
1 'polypeptide(L)'
;MQPRLLVAVTAAKLVLTCIFLYRQRGRLLQKLKQYGRLVADPAEGYELFPIDFFMHVQIRQNVVRRFLQTHPETKNSAAALLLHGGMEVDRYDTDIQYNFHQESFFQYLFGVREPGCAGLVDLATRKAVLFVPRLSDENYCI
;
A
#
# COMPACT_ATOMS: atom_id res chain seq x y z
N MET A 1 -17.06 22.91 -42.00
CA MET A 1 -16.29 23.25 -40.78
C MET A 1 -15.46 22.03 -40.38
N GLN A 2 -14.16 22.20 -40.17
CA GLN A 2 -13.16 21.14 -40.37
C GLN A 2 -12.97 20.20 -39.14
N PRO A 3 -13.15 18.86 -39.28
CA PRO A 3 -13.04 17.90 -38.16
C PRO A 3 -11.63 17.75 -37.59
N ARG A 4 -10.60 18.23 -38.31
CA ARG A 4 -9.19 18.23 -37.85
C ARG A 4 -8.94 19.16 -36.67
N LEU A 5 -9.69 20.26 -36.57
CA LEU A 5 -9.52 21.25 -35.50
C LEU A 5 -10.02 20.72 -34.15
N LEU A 6 -11.11 19.93 -34.16
CA LEU A 6 -11.71 19.37 -32.95
C LEU A 6 -10.79 18.34 -32.28
N VAL A 7 -10.16 17.47 -33.06
CA VAL A 7 -9.20 16.45 -32.57
C VAL A 7 -7.95 17.09 -31.95
N ALA A 8 -7.45 18.17 -32.55
CA ALA A 8 -6.31 18.90 -32.01
C ALA A 8 -6.61 19.54 -30.64
N VAL A 9 -7.83 20.07 -30.46
CA VAL A 9 -8.26 20.68 -29.20
C VAL A 9 -8.43 19.63 -28.09
N THR A 10 -8.97 18.44 -28.39
CA THR A 10 -9.06 17.35 -27.39
C THR A 10 -7.69 16.80 -27.01
N ALA A 11 -6.78 16.62 -27.98
CA ALA A 11 -5.41 16.19 -27.70
C ALA A 11 -4.66 17.21 -26.83
N ALA A 12 -4.77 18.50 -27.14
CA ALA A 12 -4.17 19.56 -26.34
C ALA A 12 -4.73 19.61 -24.91
N LYS A 13 -6.06 19.43 -24.76
CA LYS A 13 -6.70 19.33 -23.43
C LYS A 13 -6.15 18.15 -22.64
N LEU A 14 -6.06 16.95 -23.23
CA LEU A 14 -5.54 15.75 -22.55
C LEU A 14 -4.10 15.94 -22.07
N VAL A 15 -3.24 16.51 -22.91
CA VAL A 15 -1.84 16.81 -22.57
C VAL A 15 -1.75 17.82 -21.42
N LEU A 16 -2.57 18.88 -21.44
CA LEU A 16 -2.62 19.85 -20.36
C LEU A 16 -3.10 19.22 -19.04
N THR A 17 -4.11 18.35 -19.09
CA THR A 17 -4.60 17.63 -17.91
C THR A 17 -3.52 16.72 -17.33
N CYS A 18 -2.80 15.97 -18.19
CA CYS A 18 -1.68 15.13 -17.75
C CYS A 18 -0.57 15.98 -17.10
N ILE A 19 -0.17 17.09 -17.71
CA ILE A 19 0.84 17.99 -17.13
C ILE A 19 0.36 18.56 -15.79
N PHE A 20 -0.92 18.92 -15.67
CA PHE A 20 -1.50 19.41 -14.42
C PHE A 20 -1.50 18.33 -13.32
N LEU A 21 -1.87 17.09 -13.65
CA LEU A 21 -1.84 15.95 -12.73
C LEU A 21 -0.40 15.64 -12.27
N TYR A 22 0.58 15.69 -13.17
CA TYR A 22 2.00 15.52 -12.83
C TYR A 22 2.52 16.65 -11.92
N ARG A 23 2.11 17.90 -12.16
CA ARG A 23 2.46 19.04 -11.28
C ARG A 23 1.78 18.96 -9.90
N GLN A 24 0.54 18.48 -9.82
CA GLN A 24 -0.16 18.20 -8.56
C GLN A 24 0.57 17.12 -7.74
N ARG A 25 1.04 16.04 -8.40
CA ARG A 25 1.81 14.97 -7.76
C ARG A 25 3.10 15.49 -7.12
N GLY A 26 3.84 16.37 -7.80
CA GLY A 26 5.08 16.96 -7.24
C GLY A 26 4.83 17.75 -5.94
N ARG A 27 3.74 18.52 -5.89
CA ARG A 27 3.35 19.28 -4.68
C ARG A 27 2.91 18.39 -3.52
N LEU A 28 2.19 17.30 -3.81
CA LEU A 28 1.82 16.30 -2.79
C LEU A 28 3.06 15.61 -2.22
N LEU A 29 4.01 15.21 -3.07
CA LEU A 29 5.27 14.61 -2.62
C LEU A 29 6.11 15.57 -1.76
N GLN A 30 6.13 16.86 -2.09
CA GLN A 30 6.78 17.87 -1.26
C GLN A 30 6.08 18.04 0.10
N LYS A 31 4.74 18.09 0.11
CA LYS A 31 3.96 18.15 1.35
C LYS A 31 4.19 16.92 2.24
N LEU A 32 4.23 15.72 1.66
CA LEU A 32 4.53 14.48 2.37
C LEU A 32 5.96 14.49 2.95
N LYS A 33 6.95 14.99 2.19
CA LYS A 33 8.33 15.15 2.66
C LYS A 33 8.45 16.19 3.79
N GLN A 34 7.60 17.22 3.77
CA GLN A 34 7.53 18.23 4.82
C GLN A 34 6.84 17.69 6.08
N TYR A 35 5.72 16.98 5.93
CA TYR A 35 5.04 16.30 7.03
C TYR A 35 5.93 15.23 7.70
N GLY A 36 6.65 14.43 6.92
CA GLY A 36 7.61 13.45 7.44
C GLY A 36 8.80 14.06 8.20
N ARG A 37 9.01 15.38 8.11
CA ARG A 37 10.07 16.09 8.85
C ARG A 37 9.58 16.74 10.15
N LEU A 38 8.26 16.84 10.35
CA LEU A 38 7.65 17.42 11.56
C LEU A 38 7.46 16.37 12.67
N VAL A 39 7.44 15.10 12.31
CA VAL A 39 7.55 13.98 13.25
C VAL A 39 9.05 13.74 13.44
N ALA A 40 9.57 13.97 14.65
CA ALA A 40 10.94 13.60 14.98
C ALA A 40 11.09 12.10 14.69
N ASP A 41 12.01 11.74 13.80
CA ASP A 41 12.27 10.35 13.47
C ASP A 41 12.94 9.70 14.70
N PRO A 42 12.30 8.74 15.39
CA PRO A 42 12.88 8.11 16.57
C PRO A 42 14.21 7.39 16.28
N ALA A 43 14.61 7.27 15.01
CA ALA A 43 15.89 6.71 14.59
C ALA A 43 17.00 7.75 14.33
N GLU A 44 16.82 9.01 14.75
CA GLU A 44 17.84 10.04 14.66
C GLU A 44 19.14 9.59 15.38
N GLY A 45 20.23 9.44 14.62
CA GLY A 45 21.54 8.99 15.12
C GLY A 45 21.91 7.52 14.80
N TYR A 46 21.02 6.74 14.17
CA TYR A 46 21.33 5.38 13.72
C TYR A 46 21.60 5.34 12.21
N GLU A 47 22.59 4.55 11.79
CA GLU A 47 22.72 4.14 10.39
C GLU A 47 21.58 3.18 10.04
N LEU A 48 20.49 3.71 9.50
CA LEU A 48 19.37 2.91 9.03
C LEU A 48 19.59 2.48 7.59
N PHE A 49 19.38 1.19 7.32
CA PHE A 49 19.23 0.70 5.96
C PHE A 49 17.85 1.09 5.44
N PRO A 50 17.76 1.91 4.37
CA PRO A 50 16.47 2.25 3.80
C PRO A 50 15.80 1.00 3.25
N ILE A 51 14.64 0.65 3.80
CA ILE A 51 13.84 -0.46 3.29
C ILE A 51 13.05 0.04 2.09
N ASP A 52 13.35 -0.51 0.92
CA ASP A 52 12.60 -0.22 -0.29
C ASP A 52 11.35 -1.11 -0.40
N PHE A 53 10.18 -0.50 -0.25
CA PHE A 53 8.89 -1.18 -0.39
C PHE A 53 8.62 -1.73 -1.80
N PHE A 54 9.39 -1.33 -2.82
CA PHE A 54 9.33 -1.97 -4.15
C PHE A 54 9.62 -3.47 -4.09
N MET A 55 10.42 -3.94 -3.11
CA MET A 55 10.70 -5.37 -2.97
C MET A 55 9.43 -6.18 -2.73
N HIS A 56 8.47 -5.66 -1.97
CA HIS A 56 7.20 -6.35 -1.69
C HIS A 56 6.32 -6.44 -2.94
N VAL A 57 6.42 -5.48 -3.86
CA VAL A 57 5.75 -5.56 -5.17
C VAL A 57 6.29 -6.76 -5.95
N GLN A 58 7.60 -6.91 -6.02
CA GLN A 58 8.25 -8.01 -6.73
C GLN A 58 7.93 -9.37 -6.09
N ILE A 59 7.95 -9.42 -4.76
CA ILE A 59 7.58 -10.61 -3.98
C ILE A 59 6.15 -11.06 -4.35
N ARG A 60 5.16 -10.16 -4.32
CA ARG A 60 3.78 -10.49 -4.69
C ARG A 60 3.67 -11.03 -6.11
N GLN A 61 4.36 -10.40 -7.07
CA GLN A 61 4.38 -10.89 -8.46
C GLN A 61 4.97 -12.30 -8.56
N ASN A 62 6.03 -12.59 -7.82
CA ASN A 62 6.65 -13.92 -7.79
C ASN A 62 5.72 -14.97 -7.19
N VAL A 63 5.07 -14.66 -6.06
CA VAL A 63 4.11 -15.54 -5.41
C VAL A 63 2.93 -15.84 -6.33
N VAL A 64 2.32 -14.83 -6.94
CA VAL A 64 1.21 -15.02 -7.90
C VAL A 64 1.66 -15.87 -9.08
N ARG A 65 2.83 -15.60 -9.65
CA ARG A 65 3.37 -16.40 -10.78
C ARG A 65 3.53 -17.86 -10.38
N ARG A 66 4.12 -18.13 -9.21
CA ARG A 66 4.35 -19.49 -8.71
C ARG A 66 3.03 -20.20 -8.42
N PHE A 67 2.09 -19.50 -7.80
CA PHE A 67 0.77 -20.02 -7.47
C PHE A 67 0.01 -20.45 -8.74
N LEU A 68 -0.02 -19.62 -9.78
CA LEU A 68 -0.67 -19.93 -11.07
C LEU A 68 0.05 -21.03 -11.88
N GLN A 69 1.33 -21.30 -11.59
CA GLN A 69 2.05 -22.43 -12.18
C GLN A 69 1.62 -23.75 -11.52
N THR A 70 1.47 -23.74 -10.21
CA THR A 70 1.06 -24.92 -9.43
C THR A 70 -0.43 -25.22 -9.56
N HIS A 71 -1.25 -24.18 -9.71
CA HIS A 71 -2.72 -24.26 -9.74
C HIS A 71 -3.28 -23.66 -11.04
N PRO A 72 -3.07 -24.31 -12.21
CA PRO A 72 -3.48 -23.78 -13.51
C PRO A 72 -4.99 -23.56 -13.64
N GLU A 73 -5.82 -24.30 -12.90
CA GLU A 73 -7.28 -24.16 -12.83
C GLU A 73 -7.72 -22.77 -12.34
N THR A 74 -6.88 -22.11 -11.53
CA THR A 74 -7.19 -20.79 -10.97
C THR A 74 -7.02 -19.65 -11.96
N LYS A 75 -6.40 -19.89 -13.13
CA LYS A 75 -6.17 -18.86 -14.17
C LYS A 75 -7.45 -18.28 -14.77
N ASN A 76 -8.51 -19.08 -14.84
CA ASN A 76 -9.78 -18.68 -15.46
C ASN A 76 -10.86 -18.33 -14.42
N SER A 77 -10.49 -18.32 -13.13
CA SER A 77 -11.39 -18.03 -12.02
C SER A 77 -11.06 -16.67 -11.40
N ALA A 78 -12.06 -16.03 -10.80
CA ALA A 78 -11.89 -14.82 -9.99
C ALA A 78 -11.34 -15.16 -8.60
N ALA A 79 -10.16 -15.79 -8.56
CA ALA A 79 -9.51 -16.22 -7.33
C ALA A 79 -8.59 -15.12 -6.75
N ALA A 80 -8.54 -15.02 -5.44
CA ALA A 80 -7.70 -14.07 -4.72
C ALA A 80 -7.08 -14.71 -3.49
N LEU A 81 -5.90 -14.23 -3.10
CA LEU A 81 -5.26 -14.54 -1.83
C LEU A 81 -5.74 -13.53 -0.79
N LEU A 82 -6.33 -13.99 0.30
CA LEU A 82 -6.70 -13.17 1.45
C LEU A 82 -5.81 -13.54 2.63
N LEU A 83 -5.18 -12.54 3.24
CA LEU A 83 -4.29 -12.69 4.38
C LEU A 83 -4.72 -11.73 5.48
N HIS A 84 -4.83 -12.25 6.69
CA HIS A 84 -5.01 -11.44 7.89
C HIS A 84 -3.64 -11.18 8.52
N GLY A 85 -3.37 -9.90 8.81
CA GLY A 85 -2.24 -9.52 9.63
C GLY A 85 -2.46 -9.90 11.09
N GLY A 86 -1.43 -9.67 11.89
CA GLY A 86 -1.47 -9.82 13.33
C GLY A 86 -2.38 -8.79 14.00
N MET A 87 -2.88 -9.17 15.17
CA MET A 87 -3.60 -8.30 16.10
C MET A 87 -2.70 -7.96 17.28
N GLU A 88 -2.97 -6.83 17.93
CA GLU A 88 -2.40 -6.56 19.26
C GLU A 88 -2.94 -7.57 20.27
N VAL A 89 -2.10 -7.92 21.23
CA VAL A 89 -2.42 -8.86 22.30
C VAL A 89 -2.08 -8.21 23.62
N ASP A 90 -3.06 -8.21 24.51
CA ASP A 90 -2.92 -7.66 25.86
C ASP A 90 -2.08 -8.59 26.74
N ARG A 91 -1.37 -7.98 27.68
CA ARG A 91 -0.55 -8.68 28.66
C ARG A 91 -1.44 -9.15 29.79
N TYR A 92 -1.92 -10.38 29.69
CA TYR A 92 -2.91 -10.94 30.63
C TYR A 92 -4.18 -10.07 30.66
N ASP A 93 -4.85 -9.97 31.82
CA ASP A 93 -6.00 -9.07 32.05
C ASP A 93 -5.55 -7.64 32.43
N THR A 94 -4.48 -7.13 31.83
CA THR A 94 -4.05 -5.74 32.04
C THR A 94 -4.22 -4.93 30.76
N ASP A 95 -4.47 -3.64 30.89
CA ASP A 95 -4.56 -2.69 29.76
C ASP A 95 -3.18 -2.38 29.12
N ILE A 96 -2.19 -3.26 29.29
CA ILE A 96 -0.83 -3.11 28.75
C ILE A 96 -0.66 -4.11 27.63
N GLN A 97 -0.24 -3.64 26.45
CA GLN A 97 -0.04 -4.50 25.29
C GLN A 97 1.42 -5.00 25.17
N TYR A 98 1.60 -6.17 24.58
CA TYR A 98 2.93 -6.62 24.16
C TYR A 98 3.43 -5.81 22.94
N ASN A 99 4.75 -5.76 22.77
CA ASN A 99 5.33 -5.21 21.55
C ASN A 99 4.83 -5.97 20.32
N PHE A 100 4.13 -5.27 19.44
CA PHE A 100 3.55 -5.88 18.26
C PHE A 100 4.62 -6.32 17.26
N HIS A 101 4.52 -7.58 16.84
CA HIS A 101 5.26 -8.13 15.71
C HIS A 101 4.28 -8.69 14.69
N GLN A 102 4.48 -8.30 13.44
CA GLN A 102 3.59 -8.67 12.34
C GLN A 102 3.69 -10.17 12.03
N GLU A 103 2.58 -10.75 11.56
CA GLU A 103 2.56 -12.11 11.01
C GLU A 103 3.51 -12.21 9.80
N SER A 104 4.36 -13.23 9.78
CA SER A 104 5.50 -13.33 8.86
C SER A 104 5.10 -13.37 7.38
N PHE A 105 4.02 -14.10 7.01
CA PHE A 105 3.55 -14.14 5.62
C PHE A 105 2.97 -12.79 5.18
N PHE A 106 2.22 -12.13 6.06
CA PHE A 106 1.67 -10.80 5.83
C PHE A 106 2.80 -9.76 5.69
N GLN A 107 3.77 -9.77 6.60
CA GLN A 107 4.95 -8.92 6.55
C GLN A 107 5.75 -9.14 5.27
N TYR A 108 5.92 -10.40 4.85
CA TYR A 108 6.64 -10.74 3.62
C TYR A 108 5.95 -10.16 2.36
N LEU A 109 4.62 -10.24 2.30
CA LEU A 109 3.87 -9.81 1.12
C LEU A 109 3.57 -8.31 1.08
N PHE A 110 3.37 -7.66 2.23
CA PHE A 110 2.91 -6.27 2.32
C PHE A 110 3.92 -5.33 2.98
N GLY A 111 4.77 -5.81 3.89
CA GLY A 111 5.73 -4.99 4.64
C GLY A 111 5.09 -4.08 5.71
N VAL A 112 3.81 -4.29 6.00
CA VAL A 112 2.98 -3.46 6.90
C VAL A 112 3.28 -3.77 8.35
N ARG A 113 3.58 -2.74 9.15
CA ARG A 113 3.96 -2.90 10.56
C ARG A 113 2.80 -2.66 11.52
N GLU A 114 1.69 -2.14 11.01
CA GLU A 114 0.50 -1.80 11.77
C GLU A 114 -0.37 -3.05 12.02
N PRO A 115 -0.92 -3.20 13.24
CA PRO A 115 -1.81 -4.31 13.58
C PRO A 115 -3.20 -4.14 12.96
N GLY A 116 -3.98 -5.22 12.95
CA GLY A 116 -5.38 -5.20 12.52
C GLY A 116 -5.58 -5.04 11.01
N CYS A 117 -4.50 -5.03 10.23
CA CYS A 117 -4.59 -4.96 8.78
C CYS A 117 -5.00 -6.32 8.17
N ALA A 118 -5.67 -6.26 7.03
CA ALA A 118 -5.87 -7.42 6.15
C ALA A 118 -5.48 -7.06 4.72
N GLY A 119 -5.14 -8.06 3.92
CA GLY A 119 -4.55 -7.85 2.60
C GLY A 119 -5.13 -8.82 1.60
N LEU A 120 -5.48 -8.32 0.43
CA LEU A 120 -5.97 -9.11 -0.69
C LEU A 120 -5.02 -8.97 -1.88
N VAL A 121 -4.67 -10.10 -2.50
CA VAL A 121 -3.93 -10.13 -3.77
C VAL A 121 -4.81 -10.83 -4.79
N ASP A 122 -5.31 -10.08 -5.76
CA ASP A 122 -6.09 -10.63 -6.87
C ASP A 122 -5.16 -11.36 -7.84
N LEU A 123 -5.41 -12.65 -8.07
CA LEU A 123 -4.58 -13.48 -8.94
C LEU A 123 -4.75 -13.13 -10.42
N ALA A 124 -5.92 -12.62 -10.81
CA ALA A 124 -6.22 -12.26 -12.18
C ALA A 124 -5.56 -10.92 -12.56
N THR A 125 -5.81 -9.87 -11.79
CA THR A 125 -5.25 -8.53 -12.09
C THR A 125 -3.85 -8.30 -11.52
N ARG A 126 -3.38 -9.18 -10.63
CA ARG A 126 -2.11 -9.05 -9.88
C ARG A 126 -2.04 -7.80 -9.01
N LYS A 127 -3.19 -7.18 -8.74
CA LYS A 127 -3.29 -6.01 -7.86
C LYS A 127 -3.37 -6.46 -6.41
N ALA A 128 -2.79 -5.64 -5.55
CA ALA A 128 -2.85 -5.81 -4.10
C ALA A 128 -3.73 -4.72 -3.50
N VAL A 129 -4.57 -5.09 -2.55
CA VAL A 129 -5.45 -4.20 -1.78
C VAL A 129 -5.12 -4.40 -0.31
N LEU A 130 -4.96 -3.30 0.41
CA LEU A 130 -4.73 -3.30 1.86
C LEU A 130 -5.97 -2.73 2.54
N PHE A 131 -6.51 -3.49 3.50
CA PHE A 131 -7.57 -3.07 4.40
C PHE A 131 -6.92 -2.65 5.72
N VAL A 132 -7.09 -1.39 6.06
CA VAL A 132 -6.56 -0.79 7.29
C VAL A 132 -7.74 -0.52 8.23
N PRO A 133 -7.63 -0.81 9.53
CA PRO A 133 -8.66 -0.47 10.51
C PRO A 133 -9.00 1.02 10.45
N ARG A 134 -10.30 1.32 10.46
CA ARG A 134 -10.75 2.70 10.60
C ARG A 134 -10.61 3.09 12.06
N LEU A 135 -9.73 4.04 12.35
CA LEU A 135 -9.69 4.70 13.65
C LEU A 135 -10.88 5.66 13.74
N SER A 136 -11.71 5.51 14.78
CA SER A 136 -12.73 6.49 15.13
C SER A 136 -12.08 7.71 15.79
N ASP A 137 -12.59 8.91 15.52
CA ASP A 137 -12.09 10.17 16.11
C ASP A 137 -12.22 10.18 17.65
N GLU A 138 -13.03 9.28 18.21
CA GLU A 138 -13.30 9.12 19.64
C GLU A 138 -12.09 8.58 20.44
N ASN A 139 -11.09 8.00 19.77
CA ASN A 139 -9.91 7.41 20.43
C ASN A 139 -8.79 8.43 20.71
N TYR A 140 -9.03 9.74 20.53
CA TYR A 140 -8.11 10.83 20.91
C TYR A 140 -8.38 11.46 22.28
N CYS A 141 -9.34 10.94 23.06
CA CYS A 141 -9.53 11.36 24.45
C CYS A 141 -8.99 10.31 25.43
N ILE A 142 -7.69 10.36 25.68
CA ILE A 142 -7.11 10.01 26.98
C ILE A 142 -5.98 11.00 27.28
#